data_AF-A0A7V9CMP0-F1
#
_entry.id   AF-A0A7V9CMP0-F1
#
_cell.length_a   1.000
_cell.length_b   1.000
_cell.length_c   1.000
_cell.angle_alpha   90.00
_cell.angle_beta   90.00
_cell.angle_gamma   90.00
#
_symmetry.space_group_name_H-M   'P 1'
#
loop_
_entity.id
_entity.type
_entity.pdbx_description
1 polymer ?
#
loop_
_entity_poly.entity_id
_entity_poly.type
_entity_poly.pdbx_seq_one_letter_code
_entity_poly.pdbx_strand_id
1 'polypeptide(L)'
;MNRPTSTPPLRGPLLRQPATWRAEVFAVAFGCAVLATVVDTYLLDRKLGLFSGGYLAEYQVRGWSRVSFAALSLLTDVAVLAPVIAASLWVSRYLWLHAAARIFLAASLALALLATADIAVYELQRYFGDLVNLEVLVGLLDGDIREILHFGVDPALHWFGVLTVGALCVVGAGVVLDRWFPTQMRQDPGARRRTFRALVLALAAALVLGAGLRLGDPAIDRGFRYKPTGRVLGSITQWLTDVDRDGYGLLSIPADPNPFDPAIHPYALDIPGNGIDENGIGGDLPPAPPYRDPEYPPVIFTSRPDVVFVILESFRADAVGAMLNGKSVTPTLDRLRHEGLEASHAYSHNGFTVQSRYHAFTGKILGSGHASSLIDDFNGNGYQTAFFSAQDESFGEDSPVGFARAHVRYDARVDKDKRFTQFATPAS
;
A
#
# COMPACT_ATOMS: atom_id res chain seq x y z
N MET A 1 -6.66 -90.87 -2.80
CA MET A 1 -5.96 -89.80 -3.53
C MET A 1 -6.95 -88.66 -3.76
N ASN A 2 -6.94 -87.64 -2.90
CA ASN A 2 -7.73 -86.41 -3.08
C ASN A 2 -6.77 -85.22 -2.94
N ARG A 3 -6.54 -84.50 -4.04
CA ARG A 3 -5.85 -83.20 -4.03
C ARG A 3 -6.89 -82.12 -3.72
N PRO A 4 -6.67 -81.23 -2.74
CA PRO A 4 -7.48 -80.02 -2.62
C PRO A 4 -6.99 -78.96 -3.61
N THR A 5 -7.92 -78.42 -4.37
CA THR A 5 -7.78 -77.28 -5.27
C THR A 5 -7.58 -75.99 -4.47
N SER A 6 -6.42 -75.35 -4.63
CA SER A 6 -6.14 -74.02 -4.08
C SER A 6 -6.79 -72.94 -4.96
N THR A 7 -7.85 -72.31 -4.46
CA THR A 7 -8.36 -71.03 -4.95
C THR A 7 -7.32 -69.91 -4.70
N PRO A 8 -7.05 -69.01 -5.66
CA PRO A 8 -6.17 -67.87 -5.43
C PRO A 8 -6.86 -66.84 -4.52
N PRO A 9 -6.12 -66.12 -3.66
CA PRO A 9 -6.71 -65.08 -2.84
C PRO A 9 -7.17 -63.92 -3.71
N LEU A 10 -8.41 -63.49 -3.47
CA LEU A 10 -8.99 -62.26 -3.99
C LEU A 10 -8.06 -61.08 -3.68
N ARG A 11 -7.58 -60.40 -4.72
CA ARG A 11 -6.89 -59.11 -4.60
C ARG A 11 -7.87 -58.12 -3.98
N GLY A 12 -7.65 -57.77 -2.72
CA GLY A 12 -8.36 -56.70 -2.03
C GLY A 12 -8.20 -55.36 -2.75
N PRO A 13 -9.10 -54.39 -2.49
CA PRO A 13 -9.15 -53.13 -3.20
C PRO A 13 -7.82 -52.38 -3.08
N LEU A 14 -7.38 -51.79 -4.20
CA LEU A 14 -6.24 -50.88 -4.36
C LEU A 14 -5.95 -50.08 -3.07
N LEU A 15 -5.03 -50.58 -2.25
CA LEU A 15 -4.45 -49.85 -1.13
C LEU A 15 -3.77 -48.61 -1.73
N ARG A 16 -4.41 -47.46 -1.55
CA ARG A 16 -3.91 -46.13 -1.90
C ARG A 16 -2.44 -46.05 -1.50
N GLN A 17 -1.55 -45.80 -2.47
CA GLN A 17 -0.15 -45.51 -2.15
C GLN A 17 -0.11 -44.35 -1.13
N PRO A 18 0.60 -44.50 0.00
CA PRO A 18 0.61 -43.47 1.03
C PRO A 18 1.20 -42.16 0.48
N ALA A 19 0.61 -41.03 0.88
CA ALA A 19 1.05 -39.71 0.48
C ALA A 19 2.54 -39.49 0.85
N THR A 20 3.33 -38.98 -0.09
CA THR A 20 4.73 -38.61 0.17
C THR A 20 4.80 -37.32 0.98
N TRP A 21 5.88 -37.10 1.76
CA TRP A 21 6.13 -35.84 2.51
C TRP A 21 5.86 -34.57 1.68
N ARG A 22 6.21 -34.60 0.39
CA ARG A 22 5.91 -33.52 -0.55
C ARG A 22 4.40 -33.26 -0.67
N ALA A 23 3.61 -34.32 -0.85
CA ALA A 23 2.16 -34.19 -0.97
C ALA A 23 1.53 -33.64 0.32
N GLU A 24 2.05 -34.01 1.49
CA GLU A 24 1.61 -33.44 2.77
C GLU A 24 1.91 -31.94 2.87
N VAL A 25 3.15 -31.52 2.60
CA VAL A 25 3.54 -30.09 2.60
C VAL A 25 2.63 -29.27 1.70
N PHE A 26 2.45 -29.70 0.45
CA PHE A 26 1.65 -28.96 -0.52
C PHE A 26 0.14 -29.04 -0.23
N ALA A 27 -0.37 -30.13 0.35
CA ALA A 27 -1.76 -30.21 0.76
C ALA A 27 -2.07 -29.24 1.92
N VAL A 28 -1.20 -29.19 2.92
CA VAL A 28 -1.34 -28.24 4.05
C VAL A 28 -1.16 -26.81 3.55
N ALA A 29 -0.17 -26.55 2.69
CA ALA A 29 0.04 -25.23 2.11
C ALA A 29 -1.15 -24.77 1.27
N PHE A 30 -1.74 -25.64 0.46
CA PHE A 30 -2.93 -25.32 -0.32
C PHE A 30 -4.13 -25.03 0.58
N GLY A 31 -4.35 -25.83 1.63
CA GLY A 31 -5.40 -25.56 2.61
C GLY A 31 -5.24 -24.20 3.30
N CYS A 32 -4.01 -23.86 3.71
CA CYS A 32 -3.71 -22.54 4.28
C CYS A 32 -3.87 -21.42 3.25
N ALA A 33 -3.45 -21.63 2.01
CA ALA A 33 -3.57 -20.67 0.92
C ALA A 33 -5.03 -20.33 0.59
N VAL A 34 -5.93 -21.32 0.62
CA VAL A 34 -7.38 -21.05 0.44
C VAL A 34 -7.90 -20.14 1.55
N LEU A 35 -7.55 -20.42 2.81
CA LEU A 35 -7.97 -19.59 3.95
C LEU A 35 -7.40 -18.17 3.84
N ALA A 36 -6.10 -18.04 3.57
CA ALA A 36 -5.43 -16.76 3.39
C ALA A 36 -6.04 -15.96 2.23
N THR A 37 -6.24 -16.59 1.07
CA THR A 37 -6.86 -15.95 -0.09
C THR A 37 -8.27 -15.44 0.22
N VAL A 38 -9.09 -16.16 0.98
CA VAL A 38 -10.44 -15.68 1.38
C VAL A 38 -10.34 -14.45 2.27
N VAL A 39 -9.48 -14.49 3.29
CA VAL A 39 -9.26 -13.37 4.20
C VAL A 39 -8.74 -12.15 3.44
N ASP A 40 -7.70 -12.33 2.62
CA ASP A 40 -7.08 -11.25 1.85
C ASP A 40 -8.07 -10.65 0.83
N THR A 41 -8.87 -11.48 0.17
CA THR A 41 -9.92 -10.98 -0.75
C THR A 41 -10.90 -10.08 0.01
N TYR A 42 -11.33 -10.47 1.21
CA TYR A 42 -12.21 -9.64 2.04
C TYR A 42 -11.52 -8.33 2.48
N LEU A 43 -10.27 -8.41 2.95
CA LEU A 43 -9.51 -7.23 3.39
C LEU A 43 -9.24 -6.25 2.23
N LEU A 44 -8.84 -6.77 1.07
CA LEU A 44 -8.61 -6.00 -0.14
C LEU A 44 -9.89 -5.33 -0.63
N ASP A 45 -11.03 -6.03 -0.62
CA ASP A 45 -12.29 -5.45 -1.03
C ASP A 45 -12.75 -4.37 -0.04
N ARG A 46 -12.61 -4.62 1.26
CA ARG A 46 -12.94 -3.65 2.30
C ARG A 46 -12.08 -2.38 2.21
N LYS A 47 -10.80 -2.51 1.88
CA LYS A 47 -9.85 -1.38 1.83
C LYS A 47 -9.90 -0.64 0.50
N LEU A 48 -9.93 -1.37 -0.61
CA LEU A 48 -9.75 -0.80 -1.96
C LEU A 48 -11.02 -0.81 -2.81
N GLY A 49 -12.08 -1.49 -2.37
CA GLY A 49 -13.24 -1.78 -3.22
C GLY A 49 -12.85 -2.56 -4.48
N LEU A 50 -11.81 -3.39 -4.40
CA LEU A 50 -11.16 -3.99 -5.58
C LEU A 50 -12.11 -4.91 -6.37
N PHE A 51 -13.10 -5.51 -5.71
CA PHE A 51 -14.06 -6.42 -6.33
C PHE A 51 -15.49 -5.84 -6.35
N SER A 52 -15.92 -5.20 -5.26
CA SER A 52 -17.23 -4.56 -5.13
C SER A 52 -17.33 -3.22 -5.84
N GLY A 53 -16.20 -2.54 -6.06
CA GLY A 53 -16.16 -1.13 -6.39
C GLY A 53 -16.55 -0.25 -5.20
N GLY A 54 -16.69 1.06 -5.46
CA GLY A 54 -17.12 2.03 -4.47
C GLY A 54 -16.58 3.43 -4.74
N TYR A 55 -16.90 4.34 -3.83
CA TYR A 55 -16.30 5.68 -3.80
C TYR A 55 -14.80 5.53 -3.54
N LEU A 56 -13.96 6.16 -4.39
CA LEU A 56 -12.49 6.08 -4.38
C LEU A 56 -11.87 4.73 -4.81
N ALA A 57 -12.64 3.78 -5.34
CA ALA A 57 -12.07 2.57 -5.93
C ALA A 57 -11.36 2.90 -7.25
N GLU A 58 -10.02 2.96 -7.22
CA GLU A 58 -9.16 3.30 -8.36
C GLU A 58 -9.26 2.26 -9.49
N TYR A 59 -9.20 0.98 -9.11
CA TYR A 59 -9.24 -0.16 -10.02
C TYR A 59 -10.28 -1.18 -9.58
N GLN A 60 -10.81 -1.94 -10.54
CA GLN A 60 -11.72 -3.04 -10.25
C GLN A 60 -11.36 -4.30 -11.03
N VAL A 61 -11.24 -5.41 -10.31
CA VAL A 61 -11.01 -6.73 -10.90
C VAL A 61 -12.36 -7.32 -11.33
N ARG A 62 -12.56 -7.45 -12.65
CA ARG A 62 -13.81 -7.92 -13.26
C ARG A 62 -13.58 -9.09 -14.21
N GLY A 63 -14.64 -9.87 -14.47
CA GLY A 63 -14.62 -10.96 -15.46
C GLY A 63 -13.48 -11.96 -15.23
N TRP A 64 -12.69 -12.21 -16.28
CA TRP A 64 -11.56 -13.15 -16.24
C TRP A 64 -10.44 -12.72 -15.29
N SER A 65 -10.24 -11.42 -15.06
CA SER A 65 -9.23 -10.94 -14.11
C SER A 65 -9.51 -11.43 -12.69
N ARG A 66 -10.77 -11.72 -12.32
CA ARG A 66 -11.09 -12.33 -11.00
C ARG A 66 -10.56 -13.74 -10.88
N VAL A 67 -10.65 -14.51 -11.95
CA VAL A 67 -10.12 -15.89 -12.01
C VAL A 67 -8.60 -15.84 -11.96
N SER A 68 -7.97 -14.95 -12.76
CA SER A 68 -6.52 -14.73 -12.73
C SER A 68 -6.03 -14.29 -11.36
N PHE A 69 -6.74 -13.36 -10.71
CA PHE A 69 -6.43 -12.89 -9.35
C PHE A 69 -6.50 -14.04 -8.34
N ALA A 70 -7.60 -14.82 -8.33
CA ALA A 70 -7.75 -15.94 -7.40
C ALA A 70 -6.70 -17.03 -7.62
N ALA A 71 -6.43 -17.39 -8.89
CA ALA A 71 -5.42 -18.39 -9.24
C ALA A 71 -4.01 -17.93 -8.83
N LEU A 72 -3.67 -16.66 -9.11
CA LEU A 72 -2.40 -16.08 -8.71
C LEU A 72 -2.29 -15.97 -7.18
N SER A 73 -3.38 -15.63 -6.50
CA SER A 73 -3.41 -15.52 -5.02
C SER A 73 -3.07 -16.88 -4.40
N LEU A 74 -3.72 -17.95 -4.84
CA LEU A 74 -3.41 -19.31 -4.39
C LEU A 74 -1.96 -19.72 -4.71
N LEU A 75 -1.46 -19.39 -5.91
CA LEU A 75 -0.09 -19.71 -6.31
C LEU A 75 0.95 -19.00 -5.43
N THR A 76 0.77 -17.70 -5.21
CA THR A 76 1.67 -16.89 -4.38
C THR A 76 1.63 -17.33 -2.91
N ASP A 77 0.45 -17.63 -2.38
CA ASP A 77 0.28 -18.15 -1.03
C ASP A 77 0.96 -19.51 -0.87
N VAL A 78 0.76 -20.45 -1.80
CA VAL A 78 1.47 -21.74 -1.77
C VAL A 78 2.98 -21.54 -1.87
N ALA A 79 3.46 -20.66 -2.75
CA ALA A 79 4.90 -20.43 -2.94
C ALA A 79 5.59 -19.89 -1.68
N VAL A 80 4.89 -19.05 -0.90
CA VAL A 80 5.42 -18.47 0.35
C VAL A 80 5.20 -19.40 1.55
N LEU A 81 4.04 -20.04 1.67
CA LEU A 81 3.69 -20.86 2.83
C LEU A 81 4.32 -22.26 2.80
N ALA A 82 4.49 -22.87 1.61
CA ALA A 82 5.02 -24.23 1.52
C ALA A 82 6.46 -24.37 2.09
N PRO A 83 7.39 -23.41 1.87
CA PRO A 83 8.70 -23.41 2.55
C PRO A 83 8.58 -23.32 4.09
N VAL A 84 7.72 -22.43 4.60
CA VAL A 84 7.49 -22.26 6.05
C VAL A 84 6.93 -23.55 6.65
N ILE A 85 5.94 -24.16 6.00
CA ILE A 85 5.34 -25.43 6.42
C ILE A 85 6.36 -26.56 6.36
N ALA A 86 7.13 -26.66 5.28
CA ALA A 86 8.19 -27.67 5.15
C ALA A 86 9.24 -27.55 6.26
N ALA A 87 9.67 -26.33 6.59
CA ALA A 87 10.61 -26.06 7.67
C ALA A 87 9.99 -26.37 9.04
N SER A 88 8.73 -25.97 9.28
CA SER A 88 8.02 -26.21 10.53
C SER A 88 7.81 -27.69 10.80
N LEU A 89 7.35 -28.43 9.79
CA LEU A 89 7.23 -29.88 9.87
C LEU A 89 8.61 -30.53 10.07
N TRP A 90 9.66 -30.00 9.43
CA TRP A 90 11.03 -30.46 9.65
C TRP A 90 11.47 -30.27 11.11
N VAL A 91 11.32 -29.08 11.69
CA VAL A 91 11.70 -28.80 13.10
C VAL A 91 10.84 -29.62 14.08
N SER A 92 9.54 -29.77 13.81
CA SER A 92 8.62 -30.50 14.70
C SER A 92 8.98 -31.97 14.91
N ARG A 93 9.86 -32.55 14.07
CA ARG A 93 10.42 -33.90 14.29
C ARG A 93 11.12 -34.03 15.64
N TYR A 94 11.72 -32.94 16.12
CA TYR A 94 12.48 -32.91 17.36
C TYR A 94 11.57 -32.72 18.58
N LEU A 95 10.28 -32.42 18.38
CA LEU A 95 9.34 -32.10 19.44
C LEU A 95 8.48 -33.29 19.90
N TRP A 96 8.78 -34.52 19.43
CA TRP A 96 8.10 -35.77 19.84
C TRP A 96 6.56 -35.76 19.64
N LEU A 97 6.04 -34.82 18.84
CA LEU A 97 4.62 -34.68 18.53
C LEU A 97 4.14 -35.74 17.53
N HIS A 98 2.84 -36.04 17.54
CA HIS A 98 2.12 -36.86 16.57
C HIS A 98 1.71 -36.06 15.32
N ALA A 99 1.34 -36.75 14.24
CA ALA A 99 1.14 -36.16 12.91
C ALA A 99 0.11 -35.02 12.89
N ALA A 100 -1.04 -35.20 13.54
CA ALA A 100 -2.08 -34.18 13.60
C ALA A 100 -1.61 -32.89 14.29
N ALA A 101 -0.92 -33.02 15.44
CA ALA A 101 -0.38 -31.89 16.17
C ALA A 101 0.73 -31.16 15.39
N ARG A 102 1.58 -31.90 14.67
CA ARG A 102 2.61 -31.30 13.79
C ARG A 102 2.01 -30.50 12.64
N ILE A 103 1.02 -31.06 11.95
CA ILE A 103 0.33 -30.38 10.85
C ILE A 103 -0.38 -29.13 11.36
N PHE A 104 -1.09 -29.24 12.48
CA PHE A 104 -1.75 -28.12 13.12
C PHE A 104 -0.77 -27.00 13.47
N LEU A 105 0.34 -27.32 14.16
CA LEU A 105 1.35 -26.33 14.53
C LEU A 105 1.98 -25.66 13.30
N ALA A 106 2.30 -26.43 12.25
CA ALA A 106 2.87 -25.88 11.02
C ALA A 106 1.89 -24.97 10.28
N ALA A 107 0.62 -25.36 10.18
CA ALA A 107 -0.43 -24.54 9.58
C ALA A 107 -0.68 -23.26 10.39
N SER A 108 -0.78 -23.37 11.72
CA SER A 108 -0.96 -22.23 12.62
C SER A 108 0.19 -21.25 12.54
N LEU A 109 1.44 -21.72 12.50
CA LEU A 109 2.61 -20.84 12.36
C LEU A 109 2.61 -20.12 11.02
N ALA A 110 2.30 -20.83 9.93
CA ALA A 110 2.25 -20.24 8.59
C ALA A 110 1.13 -19.19 8.46
N LEU A 111 -0.07 -19.46 8.97
CA LEU A 111 -1.19 -18.53 8.97
C LEU A 111 -0.96 -17.35 9.93
N ALA A 112 -0.35 -17.58 11.10
CA ALA A 112 -0.02 -16.50 12.04
C ALA A 112 0.99 -15.52 11.45
N LEU A 113 1.97 -16.01 10.67
CA LEU A 113 2.92 -15.16 9.96
C LEU A 113 2.22 -14.23 8.97
N LEU A 114 1.26 -14.76 8.19
CA LEU A 114 0.47 -13.94 7.26
C LEU A 114 -0.43 -12.96 7.99
N ALA A 115 -1.21 -13.42 8.96
CA ALA A 115 -2.11 -12.56 9.72
C ALA A 115 -1.36 -11.41 10.41
N THR A 116 -0.16 -11.67 10.93
CA THR A 116 0.69 -10.62 11.52
C THR A 116 1.16 -9.62 10.47
N ALA A 117 1.53 -10.10 9.27
CA ALA A 117 1.89 -9.23 8.16
C ALA A 117 0.68 -8.38 7.71
N ASP A 118 -0.51 -8.96 7.57
CA ASP A 118 -1.74 -8.21 7.24
C ASP A 118 -2.07 -7.14 8.27
N ILE A 119 -2.00 -7.48 9.57
CA ILE A 119 -2.22 -6.53 10.66
C ILE A 119 -1.21 -5.39 10.56
N ALA A 120 0.08 -5.68 10.38
CA ALA A 120 1.11 -4.66 10.27
C ALA A 120 0.87 -3.73 9.07
N VAL A 121 0.51 -4.29 7.91
CA VAL A 121 0.22 -3.52 6.70
C VAL A 121 -1.02 -2.64 6.89
N TYR A 122 -2.10 -3.19 7.46
CA TYR A 122 -3.35 -2.46 7.65
C TYR A 122 -3.22 -1.36 8.71
N GLU A 123 -2.48 -1.61 9.80
CA GLU A 123 -2.18 -0.58 10.80
C GLU A 123 -1.33 0.54 10.20
N LEU A 124 -0.23 0.22 9.50
CA LEU A 124 0.58 1.24 8.82
C LEU A 124 -0.28 2.09 7.87
N GLN A 125 -1.14 1.46 7.09
CA GLN A 125 -2.04 2.16 6.16
C GLN A 125 -3.13 2.98 6.86
N ARG A 126 -3.55 2.59 8.07
CA ARG A 126 -4.51 3.37 8.85
C ARG A 126 -3.90 4.72 9.26
N TYR A 127 -2.60 4.74 9.57
CA TYR A 127 -1.90 5.97 9.97
C TYR A 127 -1.42 6.80 8.79
N PHE A 128 -0.83 6.16 7.79
CA PHE A 128 -0.17 6.87 6.69
C PHE A 128 -1.01 6.95 5.40
N GLY A 129 -2.17 6.29 5.36
CA GLY A 129 -2.99 6.22 4.14
C GLY A 129 -2.32 5.43 3.02
N ASP A 130 -2.80 5.64 1.78
CA ASP A 130 -2.20 5.06 0.56
C ASP A 130 -1.04 5.93 0.01
N LEU A 131 -0.84 7.12 0.57
CA LEU A 131 -0.01 8.19 0.02
C LEU A 131 1.49 8.08 0.37
N VAL A 132 1.88 7.08 1.15
CA VAL A 132 3.17 7.11 1.81
C VAL A 132 3.92 5.80 1.61
N ASN A 133 4.78 5.77 0.58
CA ASN A 133 5.89 4.82 0.57
C ASN A 133 6.77 5.16 1.78
N LEU A 134 7.15 4.16 2.59
CA LEU A 134 7.99 4.38 3.77
C LEU A 134 9.31 5.06 3.39
N GLU A 135 9.83 4.79 2.19
CA GLU A 135 11.01 5.45 1.63
C GLU A 135 10.77 6.94 1.34
N VAL A 136 9.60 7.27 0.77
CA VAL A 136 9.21 8.67 0.52
C VAL A 136 9.00 9.39 1.85
N LEU A 137 8.42 8.74 2.87
CA LEU A 137 8.27 9.32 4.20
C LEU A 137 9.61 9.61 4.86
N VAL A 138 10.53 8.64 4.82
CA VAL A 138 11.87 8.77 5.39
C VAL A 138 12.67 9.83 4.64
N GLY A 139 12.51 9.93 3.31
CA GLY A 139 13.10 10.98 2.50
C GLY A 139 12.51 12.37 2.78
N LEU A 140 11.19 12.47 2.98
CA LEU A 140 10.51 13.73 3.32
C LEU A 140 10.79 14.21 4.76
N LEU A 141 11.09 13.28 5.68
CA LEU A 141 11.42 13.56 7.08
C LEU A 141 12.93 13.69 7.34
N ASP A 142 13.74 13.84 6.29
CA ASP A 142 15.20 14.00 6.38
C ASP A 142 15.88 12.89 7.22
N GLY A 143 15.29 11.69 7.22
CA GLY A 143 15.76 10.52 7.96
C GLY A 143 15.29 10.37 9.42
N ASP A 144 14.46 11.26 9.98
CA ASP A 144 14.02 11.13 11.39
C ASP A 144 12.86 10.14 11.58
N ILE A 145 13.22 8.86 11.70
CA ILE A 145 12.30 7.73 11.89
C ILE A 145 11.62 7.75 13.27
N ARG A 146 12.05 8.62 14.21
CA ARG A 146 11.52 8.65 15.58
C ARG A 146 10.07 9.13 15.63
N GLU A 147 9.68 10.07 14.76
CA GLU A 147 8.29 10.49 14.67
C GLU A 147 7.38 9.36 14.15
N ILE A 148 7.84 8.63 13.11
CA ILE A 148 7.14 7.45 12.57
C ILE A 148 6.89 6.40 13.67
N LEU A 149 7.91 6.15 14.50
CA LEU A 149 7.81 5.20 15.61
C LEU A 149 6.88 5.70 16.72
N HIS A 150 6.87 7.01 17.02
CA HIS A 150 6.03 7.56 18.07
C HIS A 150 4.52 7.37 17.80
N PHE A 151 4.09 7.42 16.53
CA PHE A 151 2.71 7.17 16.14
C PHE A 151 2.32 5.67 16.13
N GLY A 152 3.29 4.76 16.09
CA GLY A 152 3.05 3.30 15.97
C GLY A 152 3.13 2.48 17.26
N VAL A 153 3.68 3.03 18.35
CA VAL A 153 4.01 2.25 19.57
C VAL A 153 2.79 1.92 20.44
N ASP A 154 1.84 2.84 20.62
CA ASP A 154 0.66 2.63 21.49
C ASP A 154 -0.32 1.53 20.97
N PRO A 155 -0.59 1.43 19.66
CA PRO A 155 -1.37 0.32 19.10
C PRO A 155 -0.67 -1.04 19.18
N ALA A 156 0.66 -1.07 19.06
CA ALA A 156 1.44 -2.31 18.98
C ALA A 156 1.36 -3.17 20.26
N LEU A 157 1.21 -2.54 21.42
CA LEU A 157 1.05 -3.23 22.71
C LEU A 157 -0.23 -4.08 22.78
N HIS A 158 -1.33 -3.62 22.20
CA HIS A 158 -2.59 -4.36 22.16
C HIS A 158 -2.47 -5.61 21.27
N TRP A 159 -1.78 -5.49 20.14
CA TRP A 159 -1.51 -6.61 19.24
C TRP A 159 -0.60 -7.65 19.87
N PHE A 160 0.38 -7.24 20.69
CA PHE A 160 1.25 -8.17 21.42
C PHE A 160 0.45 -9.08 22.37
N GLY A 161 -0.54 -8.53 23.07
CA GLY A 161 -1.44 -9.30 23.93
C GLY A 161 -2.26 -10.33 23.14
N VAL A 162 -2.86 -9.92 22.03
CA VAL A 162 -3.64 -10.80 21.13
C VAL A 162 -2.78 -11.94 20.56
N LEU A 163 -1.57 -11.62 20.10
CA LEU A 163 -0.63 -12.61 19.57
C LEU A 163 -0.19 -13.62 20.64
N THR A 164 0.04 -13.16 21.86
CA THR A 164 0.42 -14.03 22.99
C THR A 164 -0.70 -14.99 23.36
N VAL A 165 -1.93 -14.48 23.52
CA VAL A 165 -3.10 -15.33 23.82
C VAL A 165 -3.35 -16.31 22.67
N GLY A 166 -3.26 -15.85 21.42
CA GLY A 166 -3.37 -16.71 20.23
C GLY A 166 -2.33 -17.83 20.23
N ALA A 167 -1.07 -17.52 20.53
CA ALA A 167 0.00 -18.52 20.62
C ALA A 167 -0.27 -19.55 21.71
N LEU A 168 -0.74 -19.14 22.89
CA LEU A 168 -1.12 -20.05 23.97
C LEU A 168 -2.27 -20.98 23.57
N CYS A 169 -3.29 -20.46 22.88
CA CYS A 169 -4.39 -21.25 22.34
C CYS A 169 -3.91 -22.29 21.31
N VAL A 170 -2.99 -21.91 20.42
CA VAL A 170 -2.38 -22.83 19.44
C VAL A 170 -1.61 -23.94 20.15
N VAL A 171 -0.80 -23.60 21.16
CA VAL A 171 -0.07 -24.60 21.95
C VAL A 171 -1.04 -25.54 22.67
N GLY A 172 -2.07 -25.00 23.34
CA GLY A 172 -3.09 -25.78 24.03
C GLY A 172 -3.83 -26.76 23.10
N ALA A 173 -4.30 -26.28 21.95
CA ALA A 173 -4.95 -27.12 20.94
C ALA A 173 -4.00 -28.17 20.36
N GLY A 174 -2.73 -27.81 20.13
CA GLY A 174 -1.69 -28.74 19.70
C GLY A 174 -1.48 -29.89 20.70
N VAL A 175 -1.44 -29.60 22.00
CA VAL A 175 -1.34 -30.60 23.07
C VAL A 175 -2.57 -31.51 23.12
N VAL A 176 -3.78 -30.97 22.94
CA VAL A 176 -5.01 -31.77 22.89
C VAL A 176 -5.00 -32.71 21.69
N LEU A 177 -4.65 -32.19 20.50
CA LEU A 177 -4.56 -33.00 19.28
C LEU A 177 -3.50 -34.09 19.39
N ASP A 178 -2.36 -33.79 20.02
CA ASP A 178 -1.28 -34.74 20.25
C ASP A 178 -1.73 -35.91 21.11
N ARG A 179 -2.50 -35.62 22.17
CA ARG A 179 -3.05 -36.64 23.07
C ARG A 179 -4.15 -37.48 22.45
N TRP A 180 -5.00 -36.88 21.62
CA TRP A 180 -6.22 -37.53 21.10
C TRP A 180 -6.00 -38.28 19.79
N PHE A 181 -4.98 -37.92 19.01
CA PHE A 181 -4.70 -38.52 17.71
C PHE A 181 -3.26 -39.02 17.59
N PRO A 182 -2.88 -40.08 18.34
CA PRO A 182 -1.51 -40.58 18.38
C PRO A 182 -1.15 -41.36 17.11
N THR A 183 -0.91 -40.62 16.02
CA THR A 183 -0.49 -41.17 14.73
C THR A 183 0.92 -40.71 14.42
N GLN A 184 1.80 -41.64 14.06
CA GLN A 184 3.17 -41.29 13.70
C GLN A 184 3.24 -40.79 12.25
N MET A 185 3.89 -39.66 12.07
CA MET A 185 4.18 -39.10 10.76
C MET A 185 5.33 -39.90 10.12
N ARG A 186 5.10 -40.50 8.94
CA ARG A 186 6.12 -41.31 8.26
C ARG A 186 7.17 -40.41 7.60
N GLN A 187 8.44 -40.62 7.93
CA GLN A 187 9.55 -39.91 7.28
C GLN A 187 10.05 -40.69 6.06
N ASP A 188 10.06 -40.05 4.89
CA ASP A 188 10.74 -40.54 3.69
C ASP A 188 12.04 -39.74 3.46
N PRO A 189 13.22 -40.32 3.71
CA PRO A 189 14.52 -39.66 3.48
C PRO A 189 14.73 -39.22 2.02
N GLY A 190 14.14 -39.93 1.06
CA GLY A 190 14.22 -39.62 -0.39
C GLY A 190 13.27 -38.51 -0.84
N ALA A 191 12.35 -38.07 0.01
CA ALA A 191 11.40 -37.00 -0.33
C ALA A 191 12.00 -35.59 -0.24
N ARG A 192 13.14 -35.38 0.45
CA ARG A 192 13.70 -34.03 0.68
C ARG A 192 14.12 -33.35 -0.62
N ARG A 193 14.92 -34.02 -1.47
CA ARG A 193 15.36 -33.45 -2.76
C ARG A 193 14.18 -33.17 -3.70
N ARG A 194 13.20 -34.09 -3.74
CA ARG A 194 11.99 -33.94 -4.55
C ARG A 194 11.11 -32.78 -4.07
N THR A 195 11.01 -32.59 -2.75
CA THR A 195 10.27 -31.47 -2.14
C THR A 195 10.96 -30.15 -2.40
N PHE A 196 12.28 -30.08 -2.21
CA PHE A 196 13.06 -28.88 -2.50
C PHE A 196 12.90 -28.43 -3.96
N ARG A 197 13.03 -29.35 -4.93
CA ARG A 197 12.78 -29.04 -6.35
C ARG A 197 11.37 -28.52 -6.60
N ALA A 198 10.36 -29.12 -5.96
CA ALA A 198 8.98 -28.67 -6.09
C ALA A 198 8.75 -27.27 -5.49
N LEU A 199 9.38 -26.94 -4.36
CA LEU A 199 9.34 -25.60 -3.76
C LEU A 199 9.99 -24.56 -4.69
N VAL A 200 11.17 -24.87 -5.25
CA VAL A 200 11.85 -23.98 -6.20
C VAL A 200 11.01 -23.75 -7.45
N LEU A 201 10.38 -24.81 -7.99
CA LEU A 201 9.49 -24.68 -9.14
C LEU A 201 8.23 -23.86 -8.82
N ALA A 202 7.63 -24.05 -7.64
CA ALA A 202 6.49 -23.26 -7.21
C ALA A 202 6.85 -21.77 -7.06
N LEU A 203 8.01 -21.48 -6.47
CA LEU A 203 8.53 -20.12 -6.34
C LEU A 203 8.81 -19.49 -7.72
N ALA A 204 9.51 -20.21 -8.61
CA ALA A 204 9.79 -19.72 -9.95
C ALA A 204 8.51 -19.46 -10.76
N ALA A 205 7.52 -20.35 -10.67
CA ALA A 205 6.22 -20.16 -11.30
C ALA A 205 5.49 -18.94 -10.73
N ALA A 206 5.52 -18.74 -9.41
CA ALA A 206 4.89 -17.59 -8.77
C ALA A 206 5.56 -16.26 -9.15
N LEU A 207 6.90 -16.23 -9.27
CA LEU A 207 7.64 -15.05 -9.71
C LEU A 207 7.34 -14.71 -11.17
N VAL A 208 7.41 -15.69 -12.09
CA VAL A 208 7.22 -15.46 -13.53
C VAL A 208 5.77 -15.14 -13.87
N LEU A 209 4.81 -15.97 -13.41
CA LEU A 209 3.39 -15.73 -13.67
C LEU A 209 2.89 -14.50 -12.91
N GLY A 210 3.41 -14.27 -11.69
CA GLY A 210 3.11 -13.08 -10.91
C GLY A 210 3.58 -11.81 -11.60
N ALA A 211 4.81 -11.76 -12.10
CA ALA A 211 5.29 -10.62 -12.85
C ALA A 211 4.44 -10.38 -14.11
N GLY A 212 4.20 -11.41 -14.92
CA GLY A 212 3.44 -11.29 -16.16
C GLY A 212 2.00 -10.81 -15.95
N LEU A 213 1.28 -11.36 -14.97
CA LEU A 213 -0.10 -10.96 -14.69
C LEU A 213 -0.20 -9.56 -14.07
N ARG A 214 0.76 -9.17 -13.22
CA ARG A 214 0.79 -7.83 -12.61
C ARG A 214 1.11 -6.74 -13.63
N LEU A 215 2.06 -6.99 -14.53
CA LEU A 215 2.36 -6.09 -15.64
C LEU A 215 1.19 -5.95 -16.62
N GLY A 216 0.41 -7.01 -16.81
CA GLY A 216 -0.70 -7.03 -17.76
C GLY A 216 -2.01 -6.43 -17.24
N ASP A 217 -2.19 -6.29 -15.92
CA ASP A 217 -3.44 -5.81 -15.31
C ASP A 217 -3.15 -4.96 -14.05
N PRO A 218 -3.30 -3.62 -14.12
CA PRO A 218 -3.09 -2.72 -12.99
C PRO A 218 -3.96 -3.04 -11.77
N ALA A 219 -5.17 -3.59 -11.98
CA ALA A 219 -6.04 -3.98 -10.87
C ALA A 219 -5.48 -5.18 -10.11
N ILE A 220 -4.87 -6.14 -10.83
CA ILE A 220 -4.15 -7.25 -10.20
C ILE A 220 -2.92 -6.71 -9.47
N ASP A 221 -2.07 -5.90 -10.11
CA ASP A 221 -0.88 -5.35 -9.45
C ASP A 221 -1.24 -4.58 -8.17
N ARG A 222 -2.27 -3.74 -8.22
CA ARG A 222 -2.76 -2.99 -7.06
C ARG A 222 -3.11 -3.93 -5.90
N GLY A 223 -3.86 -5.01 -6.14
CA GLY A 223 -4.19 -5.97 -5.08
C GLY A 223 -2.96 -6.68 -4.50
N PHE A 224 -1.99 -7.04 -5.35
CA PHE A 224 -0.77 -7.73 -4.91
C PHE A 224 0.25 -6.83 -4.21
N ARG A 225 0.18 -5.51 -4.37
CA ARG A 225 0.93 -4.55 -3.54
C ARG A 225 0.42 -4.49 -2.10
N TYR A 226 -0.82 -4.87 -1.85
CA TYR A 226 -1.43 -4.85 -0.51
C TYR A 226 -1.45 -6.23 0.14
N LYS A 227 -1.53 -7.30 -0.65
CA LYS A 227 -1.46 -8.69 -0.17
C LYS A 227 -0.03 -9.07 0.30
N PRO A 228 0.18 -9.62 1.51
CA PRO A 228 1.52 -9.91 2.03
C PRO A 228 2.40 -10.78 1.15
N THR A 229 1.85 -11.89 0.63
CA THR A 229 2.60 -12.81 -0.24
C THR A 229 2.89 -12.19 -1.60
N GLY A 230 1.99 -11.33 -2.09
CA GLY A 230 2.21 -10.51 -3.28
C GLY A 230 3.33 -9.48 -3.11
N ARG A 231 3.45 -8.87 -1.93
CA ARG A 231 4.56 -7.98 -1.57
C ARG A 231 5.88 -8.71 -1.52
N VAL A 232 5.95 -9.84 -0.81
CA VAL A 232 7.18 -10.65 -0.71
C VAL A 232 7.70 -11.03 -2.10
N LEU A 233 6.83 -11.57 -2.95
CA LEU A 233 7.21 -11.96 -4.30
C LEU A 233 7.49 -10.76 -5.20
N GLY A 234 6.75 -9.66 -5.03
CA GLY A 234 7.00 -8.40 -5.72
C GLY A 234 8.38 -7.83 -5.43
N SER A 235 8.78 -7.78 -4.15
CA SER A 235 10.11 -7.32 -3.74
C SER A 235 11.23 -8.23 -4.26
N ILE A 236 11.02 -9.56 -4.27
CA ILE A 236 11.98 -10.48 -4.89
C ILE A 236 12.09 -10.22 -6.39
N THR A 237 10.96 -10.05 -7.09
CA THR A 237 10.95 -9.72 -8.52
C THR A 237 11.69 -8.41 -8.78
N GLN A 238 11.40 -7.35 -8.02
CA GLN A 238 12.09 -6.06 -8.18
C GLN A 238 13.59 -6.23 -7.96
N TRP A 239 14.02 -6.85 -6.85
CA TRP A 239 15.44 -7.05 -6.58
C TRP A 239 16.18 -7.91 -7.62
N LEU A 240 15.50 -8.88 -8.24
CA LEU A 240 16.05 -9.70 -9.32
C LEU A 240 16.12 -8.98 -10.66
N THR A 241 15.36 -7.90 -10.84
CA THR A 241 15.21 -7.21 -12.14
C THR A 241 15.75 -5.78 -12.14
N ASP A 242 16.07 -5.24 -10.97
CA ASP A 242 16.89 -4.04 -10.76
C ASP A 242 18.37 -4.39 -11.06
N VAL A 243 18.76 -4.18 -12.32
CA VAL A 243 20.07 -4.63 -12.86
C VAL A 243 21.19 -3.68 -12.46
N ASP A 244 20.94 -2.38 -12.47
CA ASP A 244 21.91 -1.32 -12.19
C ASP A 244 21.90 -0.80 -10.75
N ARG A 245 20.95 -1.26 -9.91
CA ARG A 245 20.87 -1.02 -8.46
C ARG A 245 20.43 0.40 -8.10
N ASP A 246 19.58 0.99 -8.92
CA ASP A 246 18.96 2.30 -8.70
C ASP A 246 17.68 2.22 -7.82
N GLY A 247 17.18 1.01 -7.58
CA GLY A 247 15.96 0.73 -6.81
C GLY A 247 14.71 0.50 -7.66
N TYR A 248 14.81 0.51 -8.99
CA TYR A 248 13.67 0.37 -9.91
C TYR A 248 13.73 -0.93 -10.71
N GLY A 249 13.02 -1.95 -10.20
CA GLY A 249 12.84 -3.21 -10.92
C GLY A 249 11.63 -3.22 -11.86
N LEU A 250 11.40 -4.37 -12.49
CA LEU A 250 10.34 -4.60 -13.48
C LEU A 250 8.93 -4.23 -13.01
N LEU A 251 8.64 -4.34 -11.71
CA LEU A 251 7.31 -4.03 -11.14
C LEU A 251 7.25 -2.63 -10.50
N SER A 252 8.24 -1.78 -10.72
CA SER A 252 8.22 -0.41 -10.23
C SER A 252 7.17 0.42 -10.96
N ILE A 253 6.55 1.34 -10.21
CA ILE A 253 5.62 2.34 -10.74
C ILE A 253 6.05 3.68 -10.14
N PRO A 254 6.40 4.66 -10.98
CA PRO A 254 6.58 4.57 -12.44
C PRO A 254 7.65 3.54 -12.87
N ALA A 255 7.57 3.10 -14.12
CA ALA A 255 8.53 2.16 -14.70
C ALA A 255 9.86 2.87 -14.98
N ASP A 256 10.96 2.14 -14.86
CA ASP A 256 12.29 2.65 -15.15
C ASP A 256 12.49 2.91 -16.66
N PRO A 257 12.78 4.15 -17.07
CA PRO A 257 13.09 4.46 -18.45
C PRO A 257 14.39 3.82 -18.96
N ASN A 258 15.36 3.50 -18.09
CA ASN A 258 16.62 2.90 -18.51
C ASN A 258 17.19 1.88 -17.49
N PRO A 259 16.77 0.60 -17.58
CA PRO A 259 17.14 -0.48 -16.64
C PRO A 259 18.62 -0.90 -16.57
N PHE A 260 19.52 -0.14 -17.18
CA PHE A 260 20.95 -0.45 -17.25
C PHE A 260 21.81 0.78 -16.97
N ASP A 261 21.23 1.92 -16.61
CA ASP A 261 21.94 3.15 -16.29
C ASP A 261 21.40 3.75 -14.97
N PRO A 262 22.14 3.62 -13.86
CA PRO A 262 21.65 4.03 -12.55
C PRO A 262 21.58 5.55 -12.36
N ALA A 263 21.93 6.34 -13.38
CA ALA A 263 21.72 7.78 -13.39
C ALA A 263 20.36 8.18 -14.00
N ILE A 264 19.70 7.28 -14.75
CA ILE A 264 18.46 7.56 -15.47
C ILE A 264 17.37 6.66 -14.92
N HIS A 265 16.63 7.18 -13.94
CA HIS A 265 15.62 6.43 -13.22
C HIS A 265 14.52 7.35 -12.71
N PRO A 266 13.35 6.81 -12.33
CA PRO A 266 12.29 7.65 -11.83
C PRO A 266 12.71 8.45 -10.60
N TYR A 267 12.28 9.71 -10.56
CA TYR A 267 12.61 10.69 -9.51
C TYR A 267 14.10 11.04 -9.39
N ALA A 268 14.94 10.66 -10.36
CA ALA A 268 16.28 11.21 -10.46
C ALA A 268 16.24 12.75 -10.59
N LEU A 269 17.21 13.43 -9.99
CA LEU A 269 17.32 14.87 -10.14
C LEU A 269 17.98 15.19 -11.48
N ASP A 270 17.29 15.96 -12.32
CA ASP A 270 17.86 16.36 -13.60
C ASP A 270 19.08 17.26 -13.42
N ILE A 271 20.11 17.02 -14.23
CA ILE A 271 21.30 17.86 -14.29
C ILE A 271 21.10 18.88 -15.41
N PRO A 272 20.87 20.18 -15.10
CA PRO A 272 20.40 21.11 -16.10
C PRO A 272 21.35 21.29 -17.28
N GLY A 273 20.88 21.03 -18.50
CA GLY A 273 21.58 21.32 -19.75
C GLY A 273 22.64 20.31 -20.15
N ASN A 274 22.61 19.11 -19.57
CA ASN A 274 23.55 18.04 -19.90
C ASN A 274 23.09 17.18 -21.10
N GLY A 275 21.89 17.42 -21.63
CA GLY A 275 21.27 16.72 -22.74
C GLY A 275 20.59 15.40 -22.38
N ILE A 276 20.45 15.07 -21.09
CA ILE A 276 19.84 13.84 -20.59
C ILE A 276 18.59 14.20 -19.77
N ASP A 277 17.55 13.40 -19.89
CA ASP A 277 16.35 13.45 -19.05
C ASP A 277 16.50 12.35 -18.00
N GLU A 278 17.07 12.68 -16.83
CA GLU A 278 17.42 11.68 -15.82
C GLU A 278 16.17 11.02 -15.23
N ASN A 279 15.08 11.75 -15.03
CA ASN A 279 13.84 11.17 -14.50
C ASN A 279 12.86 10.66 -15.56
N GLY A 280 13.11 10.93 -16.84
CA GLY A 280 12.24 10.57 -17.96
C GLY A 280 10.97 11.42 -18.06
N ILE A 281 10.93 12.61 -17.43
CA ILE A 281 9.77 13.49 -17.36
C ILE A 281 10.11 14.86 -17.95
N GLY A 282 9.62 15.10 -19.17
CA GLY A 282 9.61 16.44 -19.75
C GLY A 282 10.92 16.87 -20.42
N GLY A 283 11.91 15.98 -20.54
CA GLY A 283 13.19 16.24 -21.19
C GLY A 283 14.23 16.88 -20.28
N ASP A 284 15.47 16.99 -20.78
CA ASP A 284 16.57 17.68 -20.09
C ASP A 284 16.15 19.08 -19.62
N LEU A 285 16.33 19.33 -18.34
CA LEU A 285 16.00 20.61 -17.72
C LEU A 285 16.93 21.69 -18.29
N PRO A 286 16.42 22.80 -18.86
CA PRO A 286 17.31 23.82 -19.40
C PRO A 286 18.16 24.46 -18.30
N PRO A 287 19.42 24.85 -18.61
CA PRO A 287 20.27 25.51 -17.63
C PRO A 287 19.63 26.83 -17.20
N ALA A 288 19.41 26.97 -15.89
CA ALA A 288 18.83 28.15 -15.27
C ALA A 288 19.66 28.58 -14.06
N PRO A 289 19.72 29.90 -13.75
CA PRO A 289 20.27 30.33 -12.47
C PRO A 289 19.46 29.72 -11.32
N PRO A 290 20.08 29.50 -10.14
CA PRO A 290 19.36 29.04 -8.97
C PRO A 290 18.14 29.93 -8.71
N TYR A 291 16.96 29.31 -8.62
CA TYR A 291 15.74 30.03 -8.33
C TYR A 291 15.88 30.78 -7.00
N ARG A 292 15.32 31.98 -6.94
CA ARG A 292 15.19 32.77 -5.72
C ARG A 292 13.76 33.27 -5.65
N ASP A 293 13.20 33.21 -4.44
CA ASP A 293 11.90 33.81 -4.20
C ASP A 293 11.96 35.30 -4.57
N PRO A 294 10.98 35.81 -5.34
CA PRO A 294 10.89 37.23 -5.60
C PRO A 294 10.69 38.00 -4.29
N GLU A 295 11.42 39.11 -4.15
CA GLU A 295 11.13 40.08 -3.09
C GLU A 295 9.92 40.92 -3.51
N TYR A 296 8.81 40.73 -2.80
CA TYR A 296 7.61 41.55 -2.96
C TYR A 296 7.61 42.65 -1.90
N PRO A 297 7.67 43.94 -2.28
CA PRO A 297 7.45 45.03 -1.33
C PRO A 297 5.98 45.03 -0.88
N PRO A 298 5.68 45.63 0.29
CA PRO A 298 4.30 45.82 0.74
C PRO A 298 3.44 46.48 -0.36
N VAL A 299 2.32 45.86 -0.69
CA VAL A 299 1.44 46.33 -1.76
C VAL A 299 0.48 47.38 -1.20
N ILE A 300 0.26 48.48 -1.93
CA ILE A 300 -0.80 49.46 -1.62
C ILE A 300 -1.93 49.29 -2.63
N PHE A 301 -3.11 48.91 -2.16
CA PHE A 301 -4.28 48.71 -3.00
C PHE A 301 -4.94 50.04 -3.37
N THR A 302 -5.15 50.25 -4.67
CA THR A 302 -5.79 51.46 -5.20
C THR A 302 -7.32 51.46 -5.07
N SER A 303 -7.91 50.27 -4.87
CA SER A 303 -9.35 50.09 -4.63
C SER A 303 -9.56 49.01 -3.57
N ARG A 304 -10.74 49.01 -2.93
CA ARG A 304 -11.06 48.07 -1.85
C ARG A 304 -12.39 47.31 -2.05
N PRO A 305 -12.56 46.54 -3.13
CA PRO A 305 -13.74 45.70 -3.29
C PRO A 305 -13.74 44.54 -2.29
N ASP A 306 -14.90 43.94 -2.01
CA ASP A 306 -14.93 42.68 -1.27
C ASP A 306 -14.28 41.56 -2.11
N VAL A 307 -13.38 40.78 -1.47
CA VAL A 307 -12.65 39.69 -2.12
C VAL A 307 -12.95 38.38 -1.41
N VAL A 308 -13.32 37.36 -2.19
CA VAL A 308 -13.47 35.99 -1.71
C VAL A 308 -12.48 35.10 -2.44
N PHE A 309 -11.57 34.48 -1.69
CA PHE A 309 -10.60 33.54 -2.21
C PHE A 309 -10.95 32.12 -1.75
N VAL A 310 -11.17 31.21 -2.70
CA VAL A 310 -11.59 29.83 -2.44
C VAL A 310 -10.53 28.88 -2.99
N ILE A 311 -9.99 28.03 -2.11
CA ILE A 311 -9.13 26.91 -2.50
C ILE A 311 -9.95 25.63 -2.40
N LEU A 312 -10.03 24.90 -3.51
CA LEU A 312 -10.68 23.58 -3.56
C LEU A 312 -9.60 22.51 -3.39
N GLU A 313 -9.44 22.02 -2.16
CA GLU A 313 -8.45 20.99 -1.83
C GLU A 313 -8.78 19.66 -2.54
N SER A 314 -7.76 18.98 -3.07
CA SER A 314 -7.90 17.71 -3.80
C SER A 314 -8.89 17.73 -4.98
N PHE A 315 -9.15 18.92 -5.53
CA PHE A 315 -10.06 19.09 -6.66
C PHE A 315 -9.33 18.92 -7.99
N ARG A 316 -9.88 18.09 -8.89
CA ARG A 316 -9.29 17.86 -10.21
C ARG A 316 -9.74 18.91 -11.21
N ALA A 317 -8.79 19.48 -11.95
CA ALA A 317 -9.08 20.46 -13.00
C ALA A 317 -9.99 19.92 -14.10
N ASP A 318 -9.89 18.63 -14.45
CA ASP A 318 -10.71 18.00 -15.49
C ASP A 318 -12.18 17.77 -15.08
N ALA A 319 -12.55 18.05 -13.81
CA ALA A 319 -13.94 18.07 -13.38
C ALA A 319 -14.69 19.34 -13.82
N VAL A 320 -13.97 20.42 -14.14
CA VAL A 320 -14.57 21.66 -14.66
C VAL A 320 -15.03 21.45 -16.10
N GLY A 321 -16.31 21.68 -16.37
CA GLY A 321 -16.94 21.42 -17.67
C GLY A 321 -17.26 19.94 -17.93
N ALA A 322 -16.96 19.04 -16.99
CA ALA A 322 -17.30 17.62 -17.14
C ALA A 322 -18.82 17.41 -17.09
N MET A 323 -19.30 16.48 -17.92
CA MET A 323 -20.72 16.16 -18.05
C MET A 323 -20.97 14.71 -17.64
N LEU A 324 -21.95 14.49 -16.75
CA LEU A 324 -22.44 13.18 -16.36
C LEU A 324 -23.94 13.08 -16.64
N ASN A 325 -24.34 12.16 -17.51
CA ASN A 325 -25.75 11.99 -17.93
C ASN A 325 -26.40 13.30 -18.41
N GLY A 326 -25.65 14.10 -19.17
CA GLY A 326 -26.13 15.38 -19.71
C GLY A 326 -26.22 16.53 -18.69
N LYS A 327 -25.72 16.34 -17.47
CA LYS A 327 -25.65 17.39 -16.44
C LYS A 327 -24.20 17.74 -16.14
N SER A 328 -23.92 19.03 -15.97
CA SER A 328 -22.61 19.48 -15.49
C SER A 328 -22.35 18.92 -14.09
N VAL A 329 -21.13 18.43 -13.89
CA VAL A 329 -20.62 18.00 -12.58
C VAL A 329 -20.31 19.20 -11.69
N THR A 330 -20.00 20.35 -12.29
CA THR A 330 -19.51 21.55 -11.61
C THR A 330 -20.27 22.81 -12.06
N PRO A 331 -21.62 22.83 -12.01
CA PRO A 331 -22.43 23.86 -12.68
C PRO A 331 -22.15 25.29 -12.20
N THR A 332 -21.78 25.45 -10.93
CA THR A 332 -21.40 26.76 -10.38
C THR A 332 -20.04 27.23 -10.90
N LEU A 333 -19.05 26.33 -11.00
CA LEU A 333 -17.72 26.66 -11.52
C LEU A 333 -17.77 26.92 -13.02
N ASP A 334 -18.56 26.16 -13.76
CA ASP A 334 -18.78 26.36 -15.21
C ASP A 334 -19.37 27.75 -15.48
N ARG A 335 -20.32 28.18 -14.64
CA ARG A 335 -20.88 29.53 -14.73
C ARG A 335 -19.85 30.61 -14.41
N LEU A 336 -19.05 30.45 -13.35
CA LEU A 336 -17.99 31.39 -12.99
C LEU A 336 -16.92 31.49 -14.09
N ARG A 337 -16.56 30.35 -14.69
CA ARG A 337 -15.66 30.29 -15.85
C ARG A 337 -16.23 31.05 -17.05
N HIS A 338 -17.53 30.92 -17.32
CA HIS A 338 -18.17 31.59 -18.46
C HIS A 338 -18.33 33.10 -18.25
N GLU A 339 -18.65 33.53 -17.03
CA GLU A 339 -18.85 34.94 -16.68
C GLU A 339 -17.55 35.68 -16.36
N GLY A 340 -16.47 34.95 -16.06
CA GLY A 340 -15.21 35.46 -15.55
C GLY A 340 -13.99 35.16 -16.42
N LEU A 341 -12.84 35.02 -15.76
CA LEU A 341 -11.56 34.67 -16.40
C LEU A 341 -11.09 33.30 -15.92
N GLU A 342 -10.50 32.54 -16.82
CA GLU A 342 -9.91 31.23 -16.57
C GLU A 342 -8.45 31.22 -17.03
N ALA A 343 -7.56 30.70 -16.19
CA ALA A 343 -6.19 30.42 -16.58
C ALA A 343 -6.09 28.97 -17.06
N SER A 344 -5.70 28.77 -18.32
CA SER A 344 -5.49 27.43 -18.90
C SER A 344 -4.26 26.70 -18.37
N HIS A 345 -3.33 27.43 -17.73
CA HIS A 345 -2.06 26.93 -17.23
C HIS A 345 -1.83 27.41 -15.80
N ALA A 346 -2.55 26.82 -14.84
CA ALA A 346 -2.41 27.08 -13.41
C ALA A 346 -1.90 25.81 -12.72
N TYR A 347 -0.58 25.69 -12.57
CA TYR A 347 0.07 24.51 -12.02
C TYR A 347 0.40 24.71 -10.53
N SER A 348 0.24 23.65 -9.75
CA SER A 348 0.78 23.60 -8.38
C SER A 348 2.22 23.11 -8.43
N HIS A 349 3.13 23.75 -7.70
CA HIS A 349 4.55 23.34 -7.64
C HIS A 349 4.79 22.12 -6.74
N ASN A 350 3.83 21.81 -5.86
CA ASN A 350 3.82 20.60 -5.04
C ASN A 350 2.39 20.05 -4.92
N GLY A 351 2.24 18.73 -4.84
CA GLY A 351 0.99 18.05 -4.51
C GLY A 351 0.69 17.95 -3.00
N PHE A 352 1.31 18.79 -2.16
CA PHE A 352 1.13 18.76 -0.71
C PHE A 352 0.49 20.05 -0.17
N THR A 353 -0.66 19.91 0.49
CA THR A 353 -1.56 20.98 0.95
C THR A 353 -0.85 22.13 1.67
N VAL A 354 0.09 21.82 2.58
CA VAL A 354 0.81 22.85 3.34
C VAL A 354 1.64 23.73 2.42
N GLN A 355 2.36 23.12 1.47
CA GLN A 355 3.22 23.86 0.54
C GLN A 355 2.40 24.59 -0.52
N SER A 356 1.35 23.96 -1.07
CA SER A 356 0.46 24.62 -2.04
C SER A 356 -0.21 25.86 -1.47
N ARG A 357 -0.66 25.81 -0.20
CA ARG A 357 -1.19 26.99 0.49
C ARG A 357 -0.11 28.03 0.74
N TYR A 358 1.08 27.62 1.18
CA TYR A 358 2.20 28.54 1.33
C TYR A 358 2.46 29.30 0.01
N HIS A 359 2.56 28.60 -1.11
CA HIS A 359 2.76 29.20 -2.43
C HIS A 359 1.62 30.13 -2.83
N ALA A 360 0.37 29.70 -2.66
CA ALA A 360 -0.81 30.49 -3.03
C ALA A 360 -0.96 31.78 -2.20
N PHE A 361 -0.63 31.73 -0.92
CA PHE A 361 -0.80 32.88 -0.02
C PHE A 361 0.41 33.82 0.05
N THR A 362 1.61 33.35 -0.30
CA THR A 362 2.83 34.17 -0.18
C THR A 362 3.47 34.52 -1.51
N GLY A 363 3.12 33.81 -2.59
CA GLY A 363 3.77 33.95 -3.90
C GLY A 363 5.22 33.46 -3.93
N LYS A 364 5.67 32.76 -2.88
CA LYS A 364 7.04 32.24 -2.72
C LYS A 364 7.06 30.73 -2.84
N ILE A 365 8.15 30.16 -3.33
CA ILE A 365 8.34 28.70 -3.45
C ILE A 365 9.26 28.15 -2.36
N LEU A 366 10.38 28.82 -2.07
CA LEU A 366 11.46 28.27 -1.23
C LEU A 366 11.23 28.37 0.28
N GLY A 367 10.32 29.23 0.74
CA GLY A 367 9.96 29.27 2.16
C GLY A 367 10.94 30.03 3.06
N SER A 368 11.96 30.70 2.50
CA SER A 368 12.99 31.34 3.33
C SER A 368 12.46 32.61 4.02
N GLY A 369 12.49 32.60 5.36
CA GLY A 369 12.12 33.74 6.23
C GLY A 369 10.65 33.77 6.67
N HIS A 370 10.29 34.75 7.52
CA HIS A 370 8.89 35.05 7.83
C HIS A 370 8.25 35.75 6.63
N ALA A 371 7.63 34.98 5.74
CA ALA A 371 6.97 35.53 4.58
C ALA A 371 5.71 36.31 5.00
N SER A 372 5.60 37.56 4.56
CA SER A 372 4.31 38.24 4.47
C SER A 372 3.39 37.43 3.55
N SER A 373 2.11 37.35 3.91
CA SER A 373 1.10 36.65 3.11
C SER A 373 0.00 37.61 2.65
N LEU A 374 -0.89 37.14 1.78
CA LEU A 374 -2.10 37.86 1.38
C LEU A 374 -2.91 38.34 2.60
N ILE A 375 -2.86 37.64 3.73
CA ILE A 375 -3.54 38.09 4.96
C ILE A 375 -2.93 39.41 5.45
N ASP A 376 -1.60 39.51 5.42
CA ASP A 376 -0.88 40.71 5.85
C ASP A 376 -1.10 41.87 4.90
N ASP A 377 -1.09 41.61 3.58
CA ASP A 377 -1.35 42.62 2.56
C ASP A 377 -2.77 43.21 2.72
N PHE A 378 -3.78 42.35 2.89
CA PHE A 378 -5.16 42.81 3.09
C PHE A 378 -5.34 43.56 4.41
N ASN A 379 -4.77 43.05 5.52
CA ASN A 379 -4.79 43.73 6.81
C ASN A 379 -4.11 45.11 6.73
N GLY A 380 -2.92 45.18 6.11
CA GLY A 380 -2.17 46.42 5.92
C GLY A 380 -2.89 47.45 5.05
N ASN A 381 -3.77 46.99 4.17
CA ASN A 381 -4.64 47.82 3.34
C ASN A 381 -6.02 48.07 3.97
N GLY A 382 -6.20 47.79 5.26
CA GLY A 382 -7.41 48.15 6.01
C GLY A 382 -8.65 47.31 5.71
N TYR A 383 -8.47 46.08 5.22
CA TYR A 383 -9.55 45.11 5.12
C TYR A 383 -9.80 44.40 6.45
N GLN A 384 -11.03 43.96 6.65
CA GLN A 384 -11.33 42.92 7.62
C GLN A 384 -11.14 41.56 6.96
N THR A 385 -10.26 40.73 7.51
CA THR A 385 -9.90 39.42 6.96
C THR A 385 -10.55 38.29 7.76
N ALA A 386 -11.03 37.27 7.05
CA ALA A 386 -11.59 36.08 7.66
C ALA A 386 -11.07 34.82 6.95
N PHE A 387 -10.68 33.81 7.72
CA PHE A 387 -10.21 32.51 7.24
C PHE A 387 -11.14 31.41 7.74
N PHE A 388 -11.65 30.61 6.82
CA PHE A 388 -12.52 29.47 7.09
C PHE A 388 -11.92 28.22 6.45
N SER A 389 -11.77 27.16 7.23
CA SER A 389 -11.33 25.85 6.75
C SER A 389 -12.33 24.76 7.14
N ALA A 390 -12.59 23.85 6.21
CA ALA A 390 -13.35 22.62 6.50
C ALA A 390 -12.46 21.51 7.07
N GLN A 391 -11.14 21.74 7.17
CA GLN A 391 -10.14 20.82 7.69
C GLN A 391 -9.78 21.14 9.14
N ASP A 392 -9.22 20.17 9.86
CA ASP A 392 -8.54 20.41 11.14
C ASP A 392 -7.16 21.04 10.88
N GLU A 393 -7.03 22.33 11.21
CA GLU A 393 -5.83 23.11 10.91
C GLU A 393 -4.74 23.01 11.97
N SER A 394 -4.84 22.11 12.95
CA SER A 394 -3.80 21.92 13.98
C SER A 394 -2.42 21.59 13.38
N PHE A 395 -2.40 20.93 12.22
CA PHE A 395 -1.16 20.58 11.50
C PHE A 395 -0.47 21.79 10.83
N GLY A 396 -1.17 22.91 10.68
CA GLY A 396 -0.68 24.11 10.00
C GLY A 396 -0.68 25.38 10.87
N GLU A 397 -0.84 25.28 12.19
CA GLU A 397 -0.90 26.49 13.05
C GLU A 397 0.40 27.28 13.07
N ASP A 398 1.54 26.60 13.00
CA ASP A 398 2.86 27.22 12.86
C ASP A 398 3.22 27.49 11.38
N SER A 399 2.24 27.43 10.48
CA SER A 399 2.49 27.69 9.06
C SER A 399 3.00 29.11 8.83
N PRO A 400 4.04 29.29 7.98
CA PRO A 400 4.51 30.62 7.57
C PRO A 400 3.43 31.50 6.94
N VAL A 401 2.32 30.92 6.45
CA VAL A 401 1.16 31.67 5.94
C VAL A 401 0.55 32.57 7.01
N GLY A 402 0.55 32.13 8.27
CA GLY A 402 0.07 32.92 9.39
C GLY A 402 -1.43 33.10 9.46
N PHE A 403 -2.22 32.03 9.26
CA PHE A 403 -3.68 32.08 9.32
C PHE A 403 -4.23 32.67 10.63
N ALA A 404 -3.48 32.59 11.73
CA ALA A 404 -3.81 33.20 13.01
C ALA A 404 -3.84 34.75 12.98
N ARG A 405 -3.26 35.38 11.96
CA ARG A 405 -3.26 36.84 11.77
C ARG A 405 -4.55 37.37 11.12
N ALA A 406 -5.46 36.50 10.68
CA ALA A 406 -6.77 36.91 10.21
C ALA A 406 -7.64 37.39 11.38
N HIS A 407 -8.51 38.38 11.15
CA HIS A 407 -9.39 38.92 12.21
C HIS A 407 -10.42 37.89 12.68
N VAL A 408 -10.90 37.05 11.77
CA VAL A 408 -11.81 35.93 12.07
C VAL A 408 -11.15 34.64 11.60
N ARG A 409 -11.17 33.62 12.46
CA ARG A 409 -10.69 32.27 12.13
C ARG A 409 -11.71 31.23 12.51
N TYR A 410 -11.94 30.29 11.61
CA TYR A 410 -12.80 29.15 11.84
C TYR A 410 -12.22 27.92 11.14
N ASP A 411 -12.15 26.79 11.83
CA ASP A 411 -11.75 25.51 11.25
C ASP A 411 -12.62 24.37 11.79
N ALA A 412 -12.39 23.15 11.31
CA ALA A 412 -13.22 22.01 11.67
C ALA A 412 -13.24 21.69 13.18
N ARG A 413 -12.32 22.23 14.00
CA ARG A 413 -12.25 21.97 15.44
C ARG A 413 -13.33 22.70 16.23
N VAL A 414 -13.91 23.76 15.69
CA VAL A 414 -14.86 24.61 16.40
C VAL A 414 -16.20 23.88 16.64
N ASP A 415 -16.75 23.24 15.61
CA ASP A 415 -18.04 22.52 15.67
C ASP A 415 -17.87 21.01 15.37
N LYS A 416 -17.10 20.31 16.21
CA LYS A 416 -16.83 18.86 16.03
C LYS A 416 -18.10 18.01 16.00
N ASP A 417 -19.11 18.41 16.75
CA ASP A 417 -20.43 17.78 16.84
C ASP A 417 -21.27 17.94 15.57
N LYS A 418 -20.95 18.90 14.70
CA LYS A 418 -21.65 19.14 13.43
C LYS A 418 -20.95 18.52 12.22
N ARG A 419 -19.83 17.81 12.42
CA ARG A 419 -19.09 17.17 11.33
C ARG A 419 -19.93 16.06 10.69
N PHE A 420 -19.96 16.05 9.36
CA PHE A 420 -20.61 14.99 8.60
C PHE A 420 -19.90 13.64 8.76
N THR A 421 -18.58 13.65 8.98
CA THR A 421 -17.76 12.46 9.23
C THR A 421 -17.18 12.48 10.65
N GLN A 422 -17.17 11.32 11.30
CA GLN A 422 -16.51 11.13 12.61
C GLN A 422 -15.03 10.71 12.47
N PHE A 423 -14.60 10.32 11.26
CA PHE A 423 -13.19 10.12 10.94
C PHE A 423 -12.55 11.49 10.72
N ALA A 424 -11.71 11.90 11.66
CA ALA A 424 -10.77 12.98 11.48
C ALA A 424 -9.44 12.53 12.08
N THR A 425 -8.51 12.15 11.22
CA THR A 425 -7.11 12.16 11.61
C THR A 425 -6.67 13.62 11.58
N PRO A 426 -5.81 14.10 12.50
CA PRO A 426 -5.11 15.35 12.27
C PRO A 426 -4.49 15.30 10.87
N ALA A 427 -4.70 16.34 10.05
CA ALA A 427 -4.31 16.42 8.63
C ALA A 427 -5.14 15.62 7.59
N SER A 428 -6.32 15.08 7.93
CA SER A 428 -7.28 14.54 6.93
C SER A 428 -8.31 15.55 6.45
#